data_AF-A0A254RJW1-F1
#
_entry.id   AF-A0A254RJW1-F1
#
_cell.length_a   1.000
_cell.length_b   1.000
_cell.length_c   1.000
_cell.angle_alpha   90.00
_cell.angle_beta   90.00
_cell.angle_gamma   90.00
#
_symmetry.space_group_name_H-M   'P 1'
#
loop_
_entity.id
_entity.type
_entity.pdbx_description
1 polymer ?
#
loop_
_entity_poly.entity_id
_entity_poly.type
_entity_poly.pdbx_seq_one_letter_code
_entity_poly.pdbx_strand_id
1 'polypeptide(L)'
;MILREKYIVPIRDFYKSDLIKIITGIRRCGKSVILKQVMDEISVKSSNLIYLNFENAVNVPDIKNGNDLIDYVLKKKKRGLCYVFLDEVQTIDGWQLACKTLRLNQCSVFITGSNSKLLSSEFTKELSGRYVSFRIRPFVYKEILKIAKEKRKKVPISDYLIWGGFPNRFYMKNQEAQDLYLPNSICKCIIRAESEGCKK
;
A
#
# COMPACT_ATOMS: atom_id res chain seq x y z
N MET A 1 -11.58 9.93 4.39
CA MET A 1 -10.69 9.08 3.58
C MET A 1 -11.34 8.93 2.22
N ILE A 2 -10.64 9.16 1.10
CA ILE A 2 -11.26 9.07 -0.23
C ILE A 2 -11.22 7.64 -0.75
N LEU A 3 -12.37 7.15 -1.24
CA LEU A 3 -12.46 5.90 -2.01
C LEU A 3 -11.80 6.08 -3.38
N ARG A 4 -10.80 5.26 -3.69
CA ARG A 4 -10.10 5.31 -4.98
C ARG A 4 -10.56 4.18 -5.90
N GLU A 5 -11.81 4.30 -6.35
CA GLU A 5 -12.52 3.29 -7.14
C GLU A 5 -11.72 2.77 -8.35
N LYS A 6 -10.98 3.65 -9.03
CA LYS A 6 -10.09 3.30 -10.15
C LYS A 6 -9.14 2.14 -9.83
N TYR A 7 -8.67 2.03 -8.59
CA TYR A 7 -7.77 0.96 -8.17
C TYR A 7 -8.50 -0.24 -7.61
N ILE A 8 -9.67 -0.05 -7.00
CA ILE A 8 -10.42 -1.13 -6.36
C ILE A 8 -11.13 -1.99 -7.40
N VAL A 9 -11.75 -1.36 -8.42
CA VAL A 9 -12.50 -2.07 -9.47
C VAL A 9 -11.69 -3.22 -10.09
N PRO A 10 -10.45 -3.02 -10.57
CA PRO A 10 -9.66 -4.11 -11.14
C PRO A 10 -9.26 -5.20 -10.13
N ILE A 11 -9.25 -4.90 -8.82
CA ILE A 11 -8.87 -5.89 -7.79
C ILE A 11 -10.06 -6.82 -7.48
N ARG A 12 -11.30 -6.33 -7.62
CA ARG A 12 -12.55 -7.06 -7.28
C ARG A 12 -12.63 -8.42 -7.98
N ASP A 13 -12.26 -8.48 -9.26
CA ASP A 13 -12.31 -9.71 -10.05
C ASP A 13 -11.40 -10.81 -9.49
N PHE A 14 -10.37 -10.41 -8.74
CA PHE A 14 -9.41 -11.33 -8.16
C PHE A 14 -9.73 -11.70 -6.71
N TYR A 15 -10.74 -11.12 -6.05
CA TYR A 15 -10.97 -11.31 -4.61
C TYR A 15 -10.97 -12.79 -4.18
N LYS A 16 -11.56 -13.69 -4.98
CA LYS A 16 -11.62 -15.12 -4.70
C LYS A 16 -10.58 -15.97 -5.44
N SER A 17 -9.78 -15.36 -6.31
CA SER A 17 -8.74 -16.05 -7.10
C SER A 17 -7.62 -16.60 -6.20
N ASP A 18 -6.96 -17.68 -6.61
CA ASP A 18 -5.75 -18.24 -5.98
C ASP A 18 -4.46 -17.48 -6.34
N LEU A 19 -4.54 -16.52 -7.25
CA LEU A 19 -3.43 -15.62 -7.56
C LEU A 19 -3.12 -14.75 -6.34
N ILE A 20 -1.83 -14.47 -6.12
CA ILE A 20 -1.36 -13.54 -5.08
C ILE A 20 -1.54 -12.11 -5.60
N LYS A 21 -2.25 -11.25 -4.86
CA LYS A 21 -2.52 -9.86 -5.27
C LYS A 21 -1.45 -8.98 -4.68
N ILE A 22 -0.59 -8.43 -5.53
CA ILE A 22 0.54 -7.59 -5.10
C ILE A 22 0.19 -6.13 -5.34
N ILE A 23 -0.01 -5.39 -4.26
CA ILE A 23 -0.27 -3.95 -4.29
C ILE A 23 1.05 -3.21 -4.05
N THR A 24 1.57 -2.58 -5.09
CA THR A 24 2.87 -1.88 -5.05
C THR A 24 2.72 -0.40 -5.28
N GLY A 25 3.77 0.35 -4.94
CA GLY A 25 3.80 1.79 -5.10
C GLY A 25 4.76 2.45 -4.14
N ILE A 26 5.13 3.68 -4.45
CA ILE A 26 6.09 4.45 -3.66
C ILE A 26 5.61 4.63 -2.20
N ARG A 27 6.55 4.85 -1.28
CA ARG A 27 6.22 5.15 0.12
C ARG A 27 5.24 6.32 0.17
N ARG A 28 4.21 6.20 1.03
CA ARG A 28 3.15 7.21 1.23
C ARG A 28 2.16 7.41 0.08
N CYS A 29 2.09 6.56 -0.96
CA CYS A 29 1.06 6.69 -2.00
C CYS A 29 -0.34 6.16 -1.61
N GLY A 30 -0.51 5.64 -0.38
CA GLY A 30 -1.79 5.14 0.12
C GLY A 30 -2.06 3.65 -0.13
N LYS A 31 -1.03 2.80 -0.27
CA LYS A 31 -1.20 1.34 -0.45
C LYS A 31 -2.03 0.70 0.66
N SER A 32 -1.67 0.92 1.92
CA SER A 32 -2.39 0.39 3.08
C SER A 32 -3.84 0.89 3.15
N VAL A 33 -4.11 2.08 2.60
CA VAL A 33 -5.47 2.60 2.48
C VAL A 33 -6.28 1.79 1.46
N ILE A 34 -5.72 1.50 0.29
CA ILE A 34 -6.36 0.63 -0.71
C ILE A 34 -6.58 -0.78 -0.14
N LEU A 35 -5.57 -1.35 0.53
CA LEU A 35 -5.65 -2.68 1.13
C LEU A 35 -6.79 -2.75 2.16
N LYS A 36 -6.92 -1.74 3.04
CA LYS A 36 -8.02 -1.63 4.00
C LYS A 36 -9.38 -1.46 3.32
N GLN A 37 -9.48 -0.63 2.28
CA GLN A 37 -10.73 -0.47 1.51
C GLN A 37 -11.19 -1.80 0.88
N VAL A 38 -10.25 -2.57 0.33
CA VAL A 38 -10.55 -3.91 -0.20
C VAL A 38 -11.01 -4.86 0.91
N MET A 39 -10.33 -4.85 2.05
CA MET A 39 -10.72 -5.63 3.22
C MET A 39 -12.13 -5.26 3.72
N ASP A 40 -12.44 -3.96 3.78
CA ASP A 40 -13.75 -3.46 4.21
C ASP A 40 -14.86 -3.98 3.27
N GLU A 41 -14.67 -3.92 1.95
CA GLU A 41 -15.63 -4.47 0.98
C GLU A 41 -15.86 -5.98 1.14
N ILE A 42 -14.78 -6.74 1.40
CA ILE A 42 -14.87 -8.19 1.58
C ILE A 42 -15.52 -8.51 2.93
N SER A 43 -15.30 -7.69 3.96
CA SER A 43 -15.83 -7.90 5.31
C SER A 43 -17.34 -7.85 5.40
N VAL A 44 -18.00 -7.14 4.47
CA VAL A 44 -19.45 -7.15 4.30
C VAL A 44 -19.99 -8.56 3.96
N LYS A 45 -19.19 -9.39 3.29
CA LYS A 45 -19.60 -10.74 2.81
C LYS A 45 -18.94 -11.89 3.57
N SER A 46 -17.82 -11.67 4.25
CA SER A 46 -17.07 -12.71 4.94
C SER A 46 -16.41 -12.18 6.20
N SER A 47 -16.52 -12.92 7.30
CA SER A 47 -15.77 -12.65 8.54
C SER A 47 -14.46 -13.46 8.65
N ASN A 48 -14.12 -14.27 7.64
CA ASN A 48 -12.89 -15.06 7.60
C ASN A 48 -11.76 -14.25 6.97
N LEU A 49 -11.28 -13.26 7.72
CA LEU A 49 -10.27 -12.30 7.28
C LEU A 49 -9.13 -12.28 8.31
N ILE A 50 -7.90 -12.14 7.84
CA ILE A 50 -6.72 -11.93 8.67
C ILE A 50 -5.94 -10.76 8.11
N TYR A 51 -5.70 -9.74 8.94
CA TYR A 51 -4.85 -8.60 8.60
C TYR A 51 -3.63 -8.57 9.51
N LEU A 52 -2.45 -8.49 8.90
CA LEU A 52 -1.17 -8.37 9.57
C LEU A 52 -0.42 -7.18 8.97
N ASN A 53 0.13 -6.34 9.84
CA ASN A 53 0.93 -5.19 9.46
C ASN A 53 2.32 -5.30 10.09
N PHE A 54 3.33 -5.49 9.25
CA PHE A 54 4.69 -5.77 9.73
C PHE A 54 5.55 -4.51 9.94
N GLU A 55 5.06 -3.31 9.61
CA GLU A 55 5.67 -2.07 10.09
C GLU A 55 5.31 -1.77 11.56
N ASN A 56 4.24 -2.35 12.10
CA ASN A 56 3.78 -2.11 13.47
C ASN A 56 3.97 -3.37 14.35
N ALA A 57 5.05 -3.37 15.14
CA ALA A 57 5.44 -4.46 16.04
C ALA A 57 4.33 -4.89 17.03
N VAL A 58 3.36 -4.03 17.34
CA VAL A 58 2.26 -4.34 18.28
C VAL A 58 1.31 -5.41 17.74
N ASN A 59 1.16 -5.53 16.40
CA ASN A 59 0.25 -6.50 15.78
C ASN A 59 0.91 -7.85 15.45
N VAL A 60 2.21 -7.98 15.72
CA VAL A 60 3.03 -9.10 15.27
C VAL A 60 3.98 -9.66 16.36
N PRO A 61 3.61 -9.69 17.66
CA PRO A 61 4.43 -10.45 18.59
C PRO A 61 4.40 -11.90 18.09
N ASP A 62 5.58 -12.46 17.81
CA ASP A 62 5.84 -13.87 17.46
C ASP A 62 5.86 -14.31 15.98
N ILE A 63 5.68 -13.42 14.99
CA ILE A 63 5.94 -13.78 13.57
C ILE A 63 7.29 -13.22 13.15
N LYS A 64 8.33 -14.05 13.14
CA LYS A 64 9.71 -13.66 12.77
C LYS A 64 10.04 -14.05 11.33
N ASN A 65 9.44 -15.12 10.83
CA ASN A 65 9.72 -15.66 9.50
C ASN A 65 8.45 -16.21 8.81
N GLY A 66 8.60 -16.65 7.57
CA GLY A 66 7.52 -17.19 6.74
C GLY A 66 6.84 -18.43 7.31
N ASN A 67 7.55 -19.30 8.05
CA ASN A 67 6.93 -20.47 8.70
C ASN A 67 6.01 -20.03 9.84
N ASP A 68 6.49 -19.12 10.69
CA ASP A 68 5.66 -18.55 11.78
C ASP A 68 4.39 -17.89 11.20
N LEU A 69 4.52 -17.23 10.03
CA LEU A 69 3.40 -16.61 9.33
C LEU A 69 2.39 -17.65 8.84
N ILE A 70 2.87 -18.75 8.25
CA ILE A 70 2.02 -19.86 7.82
C ILE A 70 1.25 -20.40 9.03
N ASP A 71 1.96 -20.74 10.11
CA ASP A 71 1.38 -21.36 11.30
C ASP A 71 0.33 -20.45 11.95
N TYR A 72 0.64 -19.16 12.07
CA TYR A 72 -0.29 -18.15 12.58
C TYR A 72 -1.60 -18.12 11.78
N VAL A 73 -1.49 -18.04 10.46
CA VAL A 73 -2.65 -17.94 9.56
C VAL A 73 -3.46 -19.23 9.57
N LEU A 74 -2.80 -20.39 9.50
CA LEU A 74 -3.47 -21.69 9.50
C LEU A 74 -4.19 -21.97 10.83
N LYS A 75 -3.64 -21.51 11.96
CA LYS A 75 -4.28 -21.63 13.28
C LYS A 75 -5.48 -20.70 13.45
N LYS A 76 -5.44 -19.49 12.87
CA LYS A 76 -6.53 -18.51 12.99
C LYS A 76 -7.63 -18.64 11.95
N LYS A 77 -7.34 -19.18 10.77
CA LYS A 77 -8.34 -19.24 9.69
C LYS A 77 -9.53 -20.12 10.09
N LYS A 78 -10.73 -19.68 9.75
CA LYS A 78 -11.95 -20.48 9.88
C LYS A 78 -12.12 -21.39 8.66
N ARG A 79 -13.07 -22.33 8.74
CA ARG A 79 -13.43 -23.20 7.61
C ARG A 79 -13.86 -22.38 6.40
N GLY A 80 -13.41 -22.78 5.21
CA GLY A 80 -13.70 -22.11 3.94
C GLY A 80 -12.61 -21.12 3.51
N LEU A 81 -12.92 -20.31 2.49
CA LEU A 81 -11.97 -19.34 1.95
C LEU A 81 -11.64 -18.26 2.99
N CYS A 82 -10.35 -18.11 3.30
CA CYS A 82 -9.82 -17.08 4.18
C CYS A 82 -9.16 -15.96 3.36
N TYR A 83 -9.43 -14.70 3.67
CA TYR A 83 -8.77 -13.58 3.01
C TYR A 83 -7.64 -13.05 3.90
N VAL A 84 -6.43 -13.08 3.38
CA VAL A 84 -5.22 -12.75 4.15
C VAL A 84 -4.60 -11.49 3.56
N PHE A 85 -4.44 -10.47 4.41
CA PHE A 85 -3.92 -9.16 4.05
C PHE A 85 -2.61 -8.92 4.80
N LEU A 86 -1.51 -8.83 4.06
CA LEU A 86 -0.15 -8.71 4.58
C LEU A 86 0.42 -7.34 4.17
N ASP A 87 0.50 -6.41 5.11
CA ASP A 87 0.98 -5.06 4.87
C ASP A 87 2.50 -4.97 5.13
N GLU A 88 3.25 -4.49 4.13
CA GLU A 88 4.71 -4.39 4.12
C GLU A 88 5.39 -5.76 4.38
N VAL A 89 4.90 -6.81 3.71
CA VAL A 89 5.30 -8.21 3.90
C VAL A 89 6.80 -8.47 3.71
N GLN A 90 7.50 -7.61 2.94
CA GLN A 90 8.92 -7.76 2.64
C GLN A 90 9.84 -7.59 3.86
N THR A 91 9.30 -7.20 5.02
CA THR A 91 10.04 -7.16 6.29
C THR A 91 10.20 -8.53 6.94
N ILE A 92 9.46 -9.55 6.48
CA ILE A 92 9.50 -10.91 7.02
C ILE A 92 10.33 -11.80 6.10
N ASP A 93 11.34 -12.46 6.63
CA ASP A 93 12.14 -13.41 5.85
C ASP A 93 11.33 -14.65 5.44
N GLY A 94 11.50 -15.13 4.21
CA GLY A 94 10.78 -16.30 3.71
C GLY A 94 9.29 -16.08 3.42
N TRP A 95 8.83 -14.82 3.38
CA TRP A 95 7.44 -14.48 3.11
C TRP A 95 6.89 -15.02 1.78
N GLN A 96 7.75 -15.25 0.79
CA GLN A 96 7.36 -15.77 -0.53
C GLN A 96 6.86 -17.20 -0.42
N LEU A 97 7.58 -18.04 0.34
CA LEU A 97 7.16 -19.40 0.65
C LEU A 97 5.84 -19.38 1.41
N ALA A 98 5.70 -18.48 2.38
CA ALA A 98 4.44 -18.30 3.11
C ALA A 98 3.27 -17.99 2.16
N CYS A 99 3.41 -17.01 1.28
CA CYS A 99 2.36 -16.64 0.33
C CYS A 99 1.99 -17.80 -0.61
N LYS A 100 2.99 -18.56 -1.09
CA LYS A 100 2.77 -19.76 -1.91
C LYS A 100 1.99 -20.82 -1.15
N THR A 101 2.39 -21.12 0.08
CA THR A 101 1.74 -22.13 0.90
C THR A 101 0.32 -21.73 1.25
N LEU A 102 0.10 -20.47 1.68
CA LEU A 102 -1.22 -19.98 2.07
C LEU A 102 -2.21 -20.03 0.90
N ARG A 103 -1.80 -19.66 -0.31
CA ARG A 103 -2.70 -19.72 -1.48
C ARG A 103 -3.21 -21.13 -1.77
N LEU A 104 -2.39 -22.16 -1.50
CA LEU A 104 -2.75 -23.57 -1.66
C LEU A 104 -3.66 -24.08 -0.52
N ASN A 105 -3.76 -23.34 0.59
CA ASN A 105 -4.49 -23.72 1.80
C ASN A 105 -5.82 -22.97 1.96
N GLN A 106 -6.54 -22.74 0.85
CA GLN A 106 -7.79 -21.99 0.78
C GLN A 106 -7.68 -20.55 1.30
N CYS A 107 -6.56 -19.88 1.03
CA CYS A 107 -6.41 -18.46 1.32
C CYS A 107 -6.35 -17.61 0.05
N SER A 108 -7.07 -16.50 0.02
CA SER A 108 -6.89 -15.42 -0.96
C SER A 108 -5.93 -14.40 -0.38
N VAL A 109 -4.71 -14.31 -0.93
CA VAL A 109 -3.60 -13.56 -0.34
C VAL A 109 -3.43 -12.21 -1.05
N PHE A 110 -3.45 -11.14 -0.26
CA PHE A 110 -3.18 -9.76 -0.67
C PHE A 110 -1.94 -9.28 0.08
N ILE A 111 -0.97 -8.75 -0.66
CA ILE A 111 0.27 -8.25 -0.08
C ILE A 111 0.52 -6.81 -0.52
N THR A 112 1.15 -6.02 0.34
CA THR A 112 1.71 -4.72 -0.03
C THR A 112 3.21 -4.70 0.20
N GLY A 113 3.87 -3.74 -0.46
CA GLY A 113 5.14 -3.23 0.03
C GLY A 113 5.64 -2.03 -0.74
N SER A 114 6.50 -1.27 -0.07
CA SER A 114 6.95 0.05 -0.50
C SER A 114 8.18 0.04 -1.41
N ASN A 115 8.88 -1.08 -1.50
CA ASN A 115 10.13 -1.18 -2.26
C ASN A 115 9.90 -1.71 -3.68
N SER A 116 10.65 -1.17 -4.65
CA SER A 116 10.72 -1.70 -6.03
C SER A 116 11.19 -3.15 -6.07
N LYS A 117 11.85 -3.62 -5.00
CA LYS A 117 12.20 -5.03 -4.80
C LYS A 117 11.01 -5.97 -5.04
N LEU A 118 9.80 -5.71 -4.55
CA LEU A 118 8.66 -6.62 -4.77
C LEU A 118 8.30 -6.91 -6.24
N LEU A 119 8.77 -6.07 -7.17
CA LEU A 119 8.55 -6.22 -8.62
C LEU A 119 9.84 -6.48 -9.39
N SER A 120 10.97 -6.71 -8.72
CA SER A 120 12.19 -7.07 -9.44
C SER A 120 11.96 -8.39 -10.19
N SER A 121 12.63 -8.54 -11.34
CA SER A 121 12.57 -9.75 -12.17
C SER A 121 12.92 -11.02 -11.40
N GLU A 122 13.67 -10.90 -10.31
CA GLU A 122 14.04 -12.01 -9.42
C GLU A 122 12.85 -12.43 -8.53
N PHE A 123 12.12 -11.46 -7.96
CA PHE A 123 10.94 -11.72 -7.12
C PHE A 123 9.76 -12.31 -7.92
N THR A 124 9.60 -11.87 -9.17
CA THR A 124 8.53 -12.40 -10.04
C THR A 124 8.79 -13.85 -10.46
N LYS A 125 10.06 -14.28 -10.56
CA LYS A 125 10.45 -15.68 -10.77
C LYS A 125 10.09 -16.54 -9.55
N GLU A 126 10.32 -16.02 -8.34
CA GLU A 126 9.99 -16.75 -7.12
C GLU A 126 8.51 -17.07 -7.06
N LEU A 127 7.60 -16.17 -7.42
CA LEU A 127 6.16 -16.44 -7.42
C LEU A 127 5.67 -17.24 -8.64
N SER A 128 6.56 -17.63 -9.55
CA SER A 128 6.30 -18.49 -10.72
C SER A 128 5.11 -18.05 -11.57
N GLY A 129 4.92 -16.73 -11.72
CA GLY A 129 3.80 -16.15 -12.48
C GLY A 129 2.42 -16.29 -11.84
N ARG A 130 2.31 -16.81 -10.60
CA ARG A 130 1.04 -17.02 -9.89
C ARG A 130 0.62 -15.80 -9.06
N TYR A 131 0.73 -14.63 -9.65
CA TYR A 131 0.42 -13.36 -9.02
C TYR A 131 -0.19 -12.38 -10.02
N VAL A 132 -0.89 -11.38 -9.50
CA VAL A 132 -1.37 -10.21 -10.24
C VAL A 132 -0.88 -8.96 -9.50
N SER A 133 -0.38 -7.97 -10.23
CA SER A 133 0.15 -6.75 -9.62
C SER A 133 -0.70 -5.51 -9.93
N PHE A 134 -0.95 -4.72 -8.88
CA PHE A 134 -1.66 -3.45 -8.94
C PHE A 134 -0.74 -2.34 -8.46
N ARG A 135 -0.34 -1.45 -9.37
CA ARG A 135 0.55 -0.33 -9.07
C ARG A 135 -0.25 0.91 -8.67
N ILE A 136 -0.22 1.25 -7.38
CA ILE A 136 -0.86 2.43 -6.81
C ILE A 136 0.07 3.63 -6.98
N ARG A 137 -0.48 4.70 -7.58
CA ARG A 137 0.21 5.98 -7.74
C ARG A 137 -0.28 6.98 -6.70
N PRO A 138 0.50 8.04 -6.40
CA PRO A 138 -0.01 9.20 -5.65
C PRO A 138 -1.29 9.77 -6.26
N PHE A 139 -1.94 10.68 -5.54
CA PHE A 139 -3.13 11.34 -6.05
C PHE A 139 -2.82 12.15 -7.30
N VAL A 140 -3.66 12.03 -8.32
CA VAL A 140 -3.66 13.00 -9.42
C VAL A 140 -4.32 14.30 -8.95
N TYR A 141 -4.02 15.42 -9.62
CA TYR A 141 -4.58 16.73 -9.25
C TYR A 141 -6.11 16.74 -9.12
N LYS A 142 -6.82 15.98 -9.98
CA LYS A 142 -8.28 15.81 -9.88
C LYS A 142 -8.73 15.18 -8.55
N GLU A 143 -7.99 14.18 -8.04
CA GLU A 143 -8.28 13.55 -6.75
C GLU A 143 -8.01 14.54 -5.60
N ILE A 144 -6.96 15.35 -5.73
CA ILE A 144 -6.62 16.41 -4.76
C ILE A 144 -7.71 17.46 -4.68
N LEU A 145 -8.23 17.93 -5.81
CA LEU A 145 -9.33 18.90 -5.85
C LEU A 145 -10.58 18.38 -5.13
N LYS A 146 -10.84 17.07 -5.19
CA LYS A 146 -11.94 16.44 -4.45
C LYS A 146 -11.72 16.54 -2.93
N ILE A 147 -10.52 16.20 -2.45
CA ILE A 147 -10.14 16.34 -1.02
C ILE A 147 -10.23 17.80 -0.58
N ALA A 148 -9.70 18.71 -1.40
CA ALA A 148 -9.65 20.13 -1.12
C ALA A 148 -11.07 20.71 -0.97
N LYS A 149 -11.99 20.31 -1.84
CA LYS A 149 -13.42 20.68 -1.76
C LYS A 149 -14.06 20.18 -0.47
N GLU A 150 -13.85 18.91 -0.10
CA GLU A 150 -14.35 18.35 1.18
C GLU A 150 -13.80 19.10 2.40
N LYS A 151 -12.54 19.54 2.34
CA LYS A 151 -11.86 20.28 3.41
C LYS A 151 -12.06 21.80 3.34
N ARG A 152 -12.84 22.31 2.38
CA ARG A 152 -13.03 23.75 2.10
C ARG A 152 -11.70 24.51 1.95
N LYS A 153 -10.68 23.85 1.38
CA LYS A 153 -9.37 24.44 1.07
C LYS A 153 -9.26 24.67 -0.43
N LYS A 154 -8.58 25.75 -0.84
CA LYS A 154 -8.15 25.94 -2.24
C LYS A 154 -6.73 25.40 -2.38
N VAL A 155 -6.51 24.60 -3.42
CA VAL A 155 -5.20 24.01 -3.74
C VAL A 155 -4.88 24.37 -5.18
N PRO A 156 -4.02 25.39 -5.44
CA PRO A 156 -3.67 25.77 -6.80
C PRO A 156 -2.83 24.66 -7.46
N ILE A 157 -2.78 24.65 -8.79
CA ILE A 157 -2.02 23.63 -9.52
C ILE A 157 -0.51 23.75 -9.26
N SER A 158 0.00 24.96 -9.01
CA SER A 158 1.40 25.20 -8.61
C SER A 158 1.77 24.40 -7.37
N ASP A 159 0.87 24.34 -6.39
CA ASP A 159 1.03 23.57 -5.16
C ASP A 159 1.11 22.06 -5.44
N TYR A 160 0.47 21.56 -6.50
CA TYR A 160 0.62 20.18 -6.95
C TYR A 160 1.95 19.95 -7.67
N LEU A 161 2.43 20.90 -8.46
CA LEU A 161 3.70 20.79 -9.18
C LEU A 161 4.91 20.78 -8.22
N ILE A 162 4.84 21.57 -7.14
CA ILE A 162 5.91 21.70 -6.14
C ILE A 162 5.96 20.45 -5.24
N TRP A 163 4.82 19.99 -4.76
CA TRP A 163 4.75 19.00 -3.67
C TRP A 163 4.19 17.63 -4.09
N GLY A 164 3.72 17.49 -5.33
CA GLY A 164 3.15 16.27 -5.87
C GLY A 164 1.82 15.83 -5.24
N GLY A 165 1.48 14.56 -5.49
CA GLY A 165 0.19 13.95 -5.14
C GLY A 165 0.10 13.26 -3.78
N PHE A 166 0.97 13.57 -2.82
CA PHE A 166 1.05 12.78 -1.59
C PHE A 166 -0.12 13.06 -0.63
N PRO A 167 -0.87 12.03 -0.17
CA PRO A 167 -2.05 12.18 0.68
C PRO A 167 -1.86 12.99 1.97
N ASN A 168 -0.77 12.76 2.70
CA ASN A 168 -0.62 13.28 4.06
C ASN A 168 -0.40 14.79 4.15
N ARG A 169 0.01 15.45 3.05
CA ARG A 169 0.20 16.91 3.01
C ARG A 169 -1.09 17.66 3.36
N PHE A 170 -2.25 17.14 2.96
CA PHE A 170 -3.54 17.81 3.15
C PHE A 170 -4.02 17.79 4.61
N TYR A 171 -3.42 16.93 5.42
CA TYR A 171 -3.72 16.80 6.85
C TYR A 171 -2.77 17.62 7.73
N MET A 172 -1.79 18.31 7.15
CA MET A 172 -0.85 19.15 7.89
C MET A 172 -1.44 20.53 8.15
N LYS A 173 -1.09 21.08 9.33
CA LYS A 173 -1.62 22.36 9.79
C LYS A 173 -0.88 23.55 9.15
N ASN A 174 0.44 23.46 9.00
CA ASN A 174 1.32 24.60 8.67
C ASN A 174 2.28 24.25 7.52
N GLN A 175 2.85 25.26 6.86
CA GLN A 175 3.79 25.09 5.75
C GLN A 175 5.11 24.43 6.20
N GLU A 176 5.68 24.86 7.33
CA GLU A 176 6.91 24.28 7.90
C GLU A 176 6.80 22.75 8.11
N ALA A 177 5.64 22.28 8.55
CA ALA A 177 5.37 20.85 8.72
C ALA A 177 5.32 20.08 7.38
N GLN A 178 4.87 20.74 6.31
CA GLN A 178 4.87 20.15 4.95
C GLN A 178 6.29 20.04 4.41
N ASP A 179 7.11 21.07 4.63
CA ASP A 179 8.50 21.12 4.18
C ASP A 179 9.34 20.04 4.89
N LEU A 180 9.12 19.83 6.19
CA LEU A 180 9.71 18.74 6.97
C LEU A 180 9.19 17.36 6.56
N TYR A 181 7.95 17.27 6.06
CA TYR A 181 7.33 16.00 5.71
C TYR A 181 7.92 15.37 4.46
N LEU A 182 8.43 16.13 3.50
CA LEU A 182 9.11 15.59 2.31
C LEU A 182 10.65 15.71 2.41
N PRO A 183 11.33 15.02 3.35
CA PRO A 183 12.77 15.08 3.38
C PRO A 183 13.34 14.22 2.23
N ASN A 184 14.00 14.92 1.30
CA ASN A 184 15.11 14.50 0.41
C ASN A 184 15.00 13.24 -0.47
N SER A 185 13.92 12.45 -0.41
CA SER A 185 13.78 11.19 -1.17
C SER A 185 12.76 11.25 -2.29
N ILE A 186 11.95 12.30 -2.36
CA ILE A 186 10.96 12.49 -3.42
C ILE A 186 11.07 13.94 -3.91
N CYS A 187 11.88 14.13 -4.95
CA CYS A 187 11.98 15.33 -5.77
C CYS A 187 11.92 16.68 -5.03
N LYS A 188 13.02 17.06 -4.39
CA LYS A 188 13.41 18.48 -4.25
C LYS A 188 13.96 19.06 -5.57
N CYS A 189 13.89 18.33 -6.69
CA CYS A 189 14.52 18.71 -7.95
C CYS A 189 14.04 20.04 -8.55
N ILE A 190 12.88 20.56 -8.14
CA ILE A 190 12.37 21.84 -8.65
C ILE A 190 12.59 22.99 -7.66
N ILE A 191 12.64 22.73 -6.35
CA ILE A 191 12.57 23.79 -5.32
C ILE A 191 13.94 24.41 -5.02
N ARG A 192 15.05 23.72 -5.27
CA ARG A 192 16.39 24.27 -4.98
C ARG A 192 16.92 25.29 -6.00
N ALA A 193 16.22 25.51 -7.11
CA ALA A 193 16.64 26.50 -8.11
C ALA A 193 16.32 27.95 -7.72
N GLU A 194 15.48 28.19 -6.70
CA GLU A 194 15.09 29.56 -6.31
C GLU A 194 15.64 30.00 -4.94
N SER A 195 16.20 29.09 -4.14
CA SER A 195 16.70 29.41 -2.79
C SER A 195 18.22 29.58 -2.69
N GLU A 196 18.98 29.25 -3.72
CA GLU A 196 20.39 29.61 -3.84
C GLU A 196 20.50 30.72 -4.86
N GLY A 197 20.72 31.93 -4.35
CA GLY A 197 20.62 33.16 -5.11
C GLY A 197 21.42 33.15 -6.41
N CYS A 198 20.76 33.65 -7.45
CA CYS A 198 21.42 34.41 -8.50
C CYS A 198 22.11 35.62 -7.83
N LYS A 199 23.28 35.39 -7.23
CA LYS A 199 24.25 36.45 -6.99
C LYS A 199 24.81 36.79 -8.36
N LYS A 200 24.50 38.02 -8.79
CA LYS A 200 25.11 38.70 -9.93
C LYS A 200 26.64 38.66 -9.84
#